data_AF-A0A1Y2AUI1-F1
#
_entry.id   AF-A0A1Y2AUI1-F1
#
_cell.length_a   1.000
_cell.length_b   1.000
_cell.length_c   1.000
_cell.angle_alpha   90.00
_cell.angle_beta   90.00
_cell.angle_gamma   90.00
#
_symmetry.space_group_name_H-M   'P 1'
#
loop_
_entity.id
_entity.type
_entity.pdbx_description
1 polymer ?
#
loop_
_entity_poly.entity_id
_entity_poly.type
_entity_poly.pdbx_seq_one_letter_code
_entity_poly.pdbx_strand_id
1 'polypeptide(L)'
;MPAPILESPLLNLTVISTLLSRPCLNSQERARLLDVKLHLLINNDITPTTTSTNSNTTTNSNSGTTTNSNSNSNNTNSNDSTNSNPNHNTNVTTTTNIIDKINTNDIPARTYLNAHPHSIHPEPTTRPDQPSVNALSRSIKHLEHQIEIMQVRLELARALLLIGSIVDAQVHLLDIISVSGKVLRRRKRRNVIKSPSGEKKRGDGHDRGGEEGEEGVGEEEKELDDEISSHKVIGLRKEALKEMVAVEEVLGKHALAQRWIGLLKDLEDDNGLG
;
A
#
# COMPACT_ATOMS: atom_id res chain seq x y z
N MET A 1 18.93 7.91 26.13
CA MET A 1 18.51 6.70 25.38
C MET A 1 17.24 6.16 26.05
N PRO A 2 16.03 6.52 25.60
CA PRO A 2 14.83 5.86 26.10
C PRO A 2 14.90 4.37 25.73
N ALA A 3 14.64 3.48 26.69
CA ALA A 3 14.72 2.04 26.52
C ALA A 3 13.77 1.55 25.40
N PRO A 4 14.10 0.46 24.68
CA PRO A 4 13.22 -0.14 23.68
C PRO A 4 12.06 -0.84 24.38
N ILE A 5 11.07 -0.07 24.82
CA ILE A 5 9.78 -0.58 25.33
C ILE A 5 9.10 -1.45 24.25
N LEU A 6 9.46 -1.25 22.98
CA LEU A 6 9.00 -1.98 21.81
C LEU A 6 9.36 -3.48 21.81
N GLU A 7 10.38 -3.91 22.55
CA GLU A 7 10.78 -5.32 22.62
C GLU A 7 10.21 -6.05 23.84
N SER A 8 9.39 -5.36 24.65
CA SER A 8 8.76 -6.02 25.78
C SER A 8 7.79 -7.10 25.28
N PRO A 9 7.94 -8.37 25.66
CA PRO A 9 6.99 -9.43 25.30
C PRO A 9 5.58 -9.19 25.86
N LEU A 10 5.43 -8.19 26.73
CA LEU A 10 4.15 -7.78 27.32
C LEU A 10 3.38 -6.79 26.42
N LEU A 11 4.02 -6.16 25.44
CA LEU A 11 3.35 -5.26 24.49
C LEU A 11 2.83 -6.06 23.29
N ASN A 12 1.64 -6.64 23.46
CA ASN A 12 0.88 -7.23 22.35
C ASN A 12 -0.14 -6.22 21.79
N LEU A 13 -0.67 -6.50 20.59
CA LEU A 13 -1.68 -5.67 19.93
C LEU A 13 -2.93 -5.44 20.78
N THR A 14 -3.31 -6.41 21.62
CA THR A 14 -4.46 -6.34 22.53
C THR A 14 -4.25 -5.29 23.62
N VAL A 15 -3.08 -5.28 24.25
CA VAL A 15 -2.71 -4.31 25.29
C VAL A 15 -2.66 -2.91 24.67
N ILE A 16 -2.03 -2.76 23.50
CA ILE A 16 -1.96 -1.46 22.81
C ILE A 16 -3.35 -0.95 22.46
N SER A 17 -4.24 -1.80 21.93
CA SER A 17 -5.62 -1.42 21.60
C SER A 17 -6.42 -1.04 22.85
N THR A 18 -6.18 -1.73 23.97
CA THR A 18 -6.77 -1.39 25.27
C THR A 18 -6.29 -0.02 25.76
N LEU A 19 -5.00 0.29 25.58
CA LEU A 19 -4.44 1.60 25.95
C LEU A 19 -4.95 2.72 25.04
N LEU A 20 -5.04 2.49 23.73
CA LEU A 20 -5.56 3.46 22.75
C LEU A 20 -7.05 3.78 22.95
N SER A 21 -7.81 2.86 23.54
CA SER A 21 -9.22 3.05 23.88
C SER A 21 -9.44 3.97 25.10
N ARG A 22 -8.38 4.34 25.82
CA ARG A 22 -8.50 5.25 26.98
C ARG A 22 -8.74 6.70 26.49
N PRO A 23 -9.79 7.38 26.98
CA PRO A 23 -10.17 8.72 26.49
C PRO A 23 -9.24 9.85 26.95
N CYS A 24 -8.42 9.64 27.99
CA CYS A 24 -7.58 10.67 28.61
C CYS A 24 -6.11 10.62 28.15
N LEU A 25 -5.82 9.96 27.03
CA LEU A 25 -4.45 9.79 26.55
C LEU A 25 -3.95 11.09 25.90
N ASN A 26 -2.76 11.55 26.29
CA ASN A 26 -2.10 12.70 25.65
C ASN A 26 -1.85 12.39 24.15
N SER A 27 -2.06 13.36 23.27
CA SER A 27 -1.78 13.24 21.82
C SER A 27 -0.40 12.64 21.53
N GLN A 28 0.63 13.04 22.28
CA GLN A 28 2.00 12.53 22.13
C GLN A 28 2.11 11.04 22.47
N GLU A 29 1.45 10.60 23.54
CA GLU A 29 1.41 9.19 23.94
C GLU A 29 0.58 8.37 22.96
N ARG A 30 -0.53 8.94 22.47
CA ARG A 30 -1.38 8.33 21.44
C ARG A 30 -0.59 8.11 20.15
N ALA A 31 0.13 9.12 19.66
CA ALA A 31 0.97 9.00 18.48
C ALA A 31 2.02 7.90 18.65
N ARG A 32 2.71 7.84 19.80
CA ARG A 32 3.67 6.77 20.10
C ARG A 32 3.02 5.38 20.09
N LEU A 33 1.87 5.20 20.75
CA LEU A 33 1.17 3.92 20.76
C LEU A 33 0.67 3.49 19.37
N LEU A 34 0.20 4.44 18.55
CA LEU A 34 -0.20 4.19 17.17
C LEU A 34 0.99 3.80 16.29
N ASP A 35 2.14 4.44 16.48
CA ASP A 35 3.39 4.08 15.81
C ASP A 35 3.84 2.65 16.17
N VAL A 36 3.79 2.30 17.47
CA VAL A 36 4.03 0.92 17.92
C VAL A 36 3.06 -0.06 17.28
N LYS A 37 1.75 0.26 17.28
CA LYS A 37 0.71 -0.58 16.67
C LYS A 37 1.00 -0.79 15.19
N LEU A 38 1.36 0.27 14.48
CA LEU A 38 1.68 0.22 13.06
C LEU A 38 2.88 -0.69 12.80
N HIS A 39 3.95 -0.55 13.58
CA HIS A 39 5.14 -1.39 13.46
C HIS A 39 4.83 -2.88 13.70
N LEU A 40 4.01 -3.20 14.70
CA LEU A 40 3.58 -4.58 14.96
C LEU A 40 2.70 -5.15 13.85
N LEU A 41 1.78 -4.35 13.30
CA LEU A 41 0.94 -4.79 12.19
C LEU A 41 1.78 -5.14 10.96
N ILE A 42 2.71 -4.24 10.57
CA ILE A 42 3.58 -4.46 9.41
C ILE A 42 4.46 -5.70 9.58
N ASN A 43 4.98 -5.96 10.78
CA ASN A 43 5.87 -7.09 11.03
C ASN A 43 5.14 -8.44 11.16
N ASN A 44 3.89 -8.44 11.62
CA ASN A 44 3.10 -9.68 11.77
C ASN A 44 2.67 -10.29 10.42
N ASP A 45 2.62 -9.49 9.35
CA ASP A 45 2.28 -9.93 7.99
C ASP A 45 3.35 -10.90 7.40
N ILE A 46 4.53 -11.00 8.04
CA ILE A 46 5.70 -11.75 7.53
C ILE A 46 5.76 -13.21 8.03
N THR A 47 4.77 -13.71 8.77
CA THR A 47 4.75 -15.14 9.14
C THR A 47 3.93 -15.96 8.15
N PRO A 48 4.51 -16.54 7.09
CA PRO A 48 3.85 -17.62 6.38
C PRO A 48 3.73 -18.77 7.37
N THR A 49 2.53 -19.00 7.88
CA THR A 49 2.21 -20.20 8.64
C THR A 49 2.30 -21.38 7.69
N THR A 50 3.51 -21.84 7.38
CA THR A 50 3.73 -23.16 6.83
C THR A 50 3.51 -24.14 7.97
N THR A 51 2.24 -24.51 8.20
CA THR A 51 1.92 -25.75 8.90
C THR A 51 2.37 -26.91 8.02
N SER A 52 3.68 -27.15 7.98
CA SER A 52 4.24 -28.44 7.60
C SER A 52 4.39 -29.23 8.89
N THR A 53 3.38 -30.02 9.20
CA THR A 53 3.47 -31.14 10.12
C THR A 53 4.64 -32.02 9.68
N ASN A 54 5.77 -31.91 10.35
CA ASN A 54 6.75 -32.97 10.46
C ASN A 54 7.36 -32.88 11.84
N SER A 55 6.72 -33.61 12.76
CA SER A 55 7.32 -34.06 14.00
C SER A 55 8.63 -34.76 13.67
N ASN A 56 9.76 -34.17 14.05
CA ASN A 56 10.92 -34.91 14.54
C ASN A 56 11.78 -33.96 15.39
N THR A 57 11.60 -34.13 16.69
CA THR A 57 12.52 -33.77 17.76
C THR A 57 13.97 -34.08 17.40
N THR A 58 14.85 -33.08 17.41
CA THR A 58 16.21 -33.23 17.95
C THR A 58 16.66 -31.88 18.49
N THR A 59 16.72 -31.80 19.81
CA THR A 59 17.40 -30.79 20.60
C THR A 59 18.87 -30.69 20.19
N ASN A 60 19.33 -29.49 19.81
CA ASN A 60 20.73 -29.14 20.08
C ASN A 60 20.86 -27.64 20.30
N SER A 61 21.06 -27.29 21.56
CA SER A 61 21.43 -25.95 22.03
C SER A 61 22.88 -25.68 21.64
N ASN A 62 23.17 -24.55 21.00
CA ASN A 62 24.46 -23.89 21.18
C ASN A 62 24.42 -22.39 20.83
N SER A 63 24.72 -21.62 21.88
CA SER A 63 25.38 -20.31 22.00
C SER A 63 25.87 -19.61 20.72
N GLY A 64 25.70 -18.28 20.68
CA GLY A 64 26.40 -17.43 19.72
C GLY A 64 26.02 -15.95 19.79
N THR A 65 26.34 -15.28 20.90
CA THR A 65 26.44 -13.81 20.97
C THR A 65 27.47 -13.30 19.96
N THR A 66 27.07 -12.42 19.04
CA THR A 66 27.95 -11.36 18.51
C THR A 66 27.13 -10.12 18.14
N THR A 67 27.36 -9.07 18.92
CA THR A 67 27.08 -7.66 18.62
C THR A 67 28.02 -7.17 17.53
N ASN A 68 27.52 -6.39 16.55
CA ASN A 68 28.37 -5.39 15.89
C ASN A 68 27.55 -4.28 15.19
N SER A 69 27.67 -3.06 15.73
CA SER A 69 27.87 -1.74 15.10
C SER A 69 27.02 -1.34 13.87
N ASN A 70 26.55 -0.10 13.70
CA ASN A 70 27.30 1.13 13.89
C ASN A 70 26.34 2.35 13.80
N SER A 71 26.18 3.10 14.89
CA SER A 71 25.49 4.39 14.90
C SER A 71 26.54 5.49 14.75
N ASN A 72 26.58 6.16 13.59
CA ASN A 72 27.45 7.30 13.37
C ASN A 72 26.66 8.60 13.54
N SER A 73 26.69 9.13 14.76
CA SER A 73 26.15 10.44 15.11
C SER A 73 27.28 11.47 15.06
N ASN A 74 27.33 12.30 14.01
CA ASN A 74 28.16 13.51 14.04
C ASN A 74 27.29 14.72 14.32
N ASN A 75 27.49 15.24 15.52
CA ASN A 75 27.03 16.50 16.08
C ASN A 75 28.09 17.57 15.77
N THR A 76 27.70 18.73 15.24
CA THR A 76 28.18 20.09 15.61
C THR A 76 27.74 21.12 14.56
N ASN A 77 26.91 22.09 14.95
CA ASN A 77 27.39 23.46 15.19
C ASN A 77 26.26 24.38 15.64
N SER A 78 26.46 24.93 16.83
CA SER A 78 25.91 26.20 17.26
C SER A 78 26.42 27.32 16.36
N ASN A 79 25.57 28.27 16.01
CA ASN A 79 25.96 29.68 15.95
C ASN A 79 24.74 30.57 16.16
N ASP A 80 24.80 31.21 17.32
CA ASP A 80 24.09 32.40 17.73
C ASP A 80 24.63 33.59 16.92
N SER A 81 23.75 34.44 16.38
CA SER A 81 23.98 35.87 16.18
C SER A 81 22.75 36.53 15.55
N THR A 82 22.17 37.41 16.33
CA THR A 82 21.28 38.50 15.94
C THR A 82 22.00 39.45 14.97
N ASN A 83 21.35 39.85 13.87
CA ASN A 83 21.44 41.24 13.41
C ASN A 83 20.33 41.61 12.42
N SER A 84 19.73 42.76 12.68
CA SER A 84 18.72 43.43 11.87
C SER A 84 19.38 44.27 10.79
N ASN A 85 18.94 44.19 9.52
CA ASN A 85 18.63 45.37 8.69
C ASN A 85 17.99 44.98 7.33
N PRO A 86 16.92 45.66 6.88
CA PRO A 86 16.39 45.52 5.54
C PRO A 86 16.79 46.72 4.65
N ASN A 87 17.43 46.45 3.51
CA ASN A 87 17.33 47.24 2.26
C ASN A 87 18.46 46.85 1.30
N HIS A 88 18.12 46.20 0.17
CA HIS A 88 18.30 46.81 -1.14
C HIS A 88 17.85 45.86 -2.27
N ASN A 89 16.87 46.36 -3.01
CA ASN A 89 16.67 46.20 -4.45
C ASN A 89 17.97 45.96 -5.25
N THR A 90 17.99 44.99 -6.17
CA THR A 90 18.28 45.21 -7.60
C THR A 90 18.21 43.92 -8.43
N ASN A 91 17.72 44.11 -9.65
CA ASN A 91 17.64 43.23 -10.80
C ASN A 91 18.93 42.45 -11.14
N VAL A 92 18.81 41.54 -12.11
CA VAL A 92 19.82 40.95 -13.04
C VAL A 92 19.87 39.43 -12.87
N THR A 93 19.92 38.55 -13.87
CA THR A 93 19.71 38.57 -15.32
C THR A 93 19.71 37.09 -15.71
N THR A 94 18.90 36.74 -16.71
CA THR A 94 18.93 35.54 -17.54
C THR A 94 20.31 34.89 -17.64
N THR A 95 20.43 33.61 -17.32
CA THR A 95 21.53 32.76 -17.82
C THR A 95 20.97 31.43 -18.29
N THR A 96 20.72 31.42 -19.59
CA THR A 96 20.75 30.27 -20.51
C THR A 96 22.06 29.52 -20.35
N ASN A 97 22.03 28.18 -20.46
CA ASN A 97 23.12 27.22 -20.79
C ASN A 97 23.04 25.98 -19.86
N ILE A 98 23.19 24.71 -20.27
CA ILE A 98 23.72 24.07 -21.47
C ILE A 98 23.01 22.70 -21.60
N ILE A 99 22.60 22.35 -22.81
CA ILE A 99 22.17 21.01 -23.20
C ILE A 99 23.45 20.22 -23.47
N ASP A 100 23.81 19.30 -22.57
CA ASP A 100 24.84 18.32 -22.86
C ASP A 100 24.26 17.15 -23.67
N LYS A 101 24.80 17.04 -24.87
CA LYS A 101 24.64 15.96 -25.83
C LYS A 101 25.20 14.67 -25.24
N ILE A 102 24.32 13.73 -24.88
CA ILE A 102 24.75 12.35 -24.67
C ILE A 102 24.76 11.64 -26.01
N ASN A 103 25.98 11.25 -26.36
CA ASN A 103 26.46 10.57 -27.55
C ASN A 103 25.81 9.19 -27.70
N THR A 104 24.93 9.02 -28.69
CA THR A 104 24.45 7.71 -29.18
C THR A 104 25.38 7.22 -30.27
N ASN A 105 26.32 6.33 -29.93
CA ASN A 105 27.01 5.45 -30.87
C ASN A 105 27.65 4.30 -30.10
N ASP A 106 27.04 3.10 -30.18
CA ASP A 106 27.71 1.80 -30.36
C ASP A 106 26.74 0.66 -30.02
N ILE A 107 26.03 0.18 -31.06
CA ILE A 107 25.33 -1.11 -31.02
C ILE A 107 26.06 -2.02 -32.01
N PRO A 108 26.82 -3.03 -31.56
CA PRO A 108 27.33 -4.05 -32.45
C PRO A 108 26.20 -4.99 -32.86
N ALA A 109 25.98 -5.06 -34.16
CA ALA A 109 25.20 -6.10 -34.81
C ALA A 109 25.79 -7.48 -34.49
N ARG A 110 24.96 -8.38 -33.95
CA ARG A 110 25.21 -9.82 -34.00
C ARG A 110 23.94 -10.56 -34.38
N THR A 111 23.86 -10.83 -35.67
CA THR A 111 23.24 -11.99 -36.30
C THR A 111 23.53 -13.26 -35.49
N TYR A 112 22.56 -14.16 -35.34
CA TYR A 112 22.61 -15.53 -35.86
C TYR A 112 21.22 -16.18 -35.74
N LEU A 113 20.68 -16.51 -36.91
CA LEU A 113 19.61 -17.47 -37.10
C LEU A 113 19.98 -18.79 -36.43
N ASN A 114 19.12 -19.30 -35.55
CA ASN A 114 19.14 -20.70 -35.18
C ASN A 114 17.72 -21.25 -35.34
N ALA A 115 17.45 -21.79 -36.53
CA ALA A 115 16.22 -22.51 -36.83
C ALA A 115 16.30 -23.88 -36.12
N HIS A 116 15.52 -24.04 -35.04
CA HIS A 116 15.30 -25.34 -34.41
C HIS A 116 14.14 -26.06 -35.12
N PRO A 117 14.28 -27.36 -35.41
CA PRO A 117 13.22 -28.15 -36.03
C PRO A 117 12.05 -28.34 -35.07
N HIS A 118 10.84 -28.21 -35.63
CA HIS A 118 9.56 -28.42 -34.99
C HIS A 118 9.47 -29.82 -34.36
N SER A 119 9.63 -29.90 -33.05
CA SER A 119 9.15 -31.02 -32.25
C SER A 119 7.70 -30.74 -31.90
N ILE A 120 6.78 -31.44 -32.58
CA ILE A 120 5.35 -31.41 -32.31
C ILE A 120 5.16 -32.14 -30.97
N HIS A 121 5.30 -31.40 -29.88
CA HIS A 121 4.91 -31.86 -28.56
C HIS A 121 3.39 -31.76 -28.47
N PRO A 122 2.66 -32.83 -28.10
CA PRO A 122 1.23 -32.72 -27.85
C PRO A 122 1.04 -31.69 -26.75
N GLU A 123 0.25 -30.65 -27.06
CA GLU A 123 -0.21 -29.65 -26.10
C GLU A 123 -0.88 -30.41 -24.95
N PRO A 124 -0.33 -30.37 -23.72
CA PRO A 124 -1.10 -30.81 -22.58
C PRO A 124 -2.28 -29.85 -22.48
N THR A 125 -3.49 -30.34 -22.78
CA THR A 125 -4.76 -29.68 -22.53
C THR A 125 -4.79 -29.36 -21.04
N THR A 126 -4.23 -28.19 -20.70
CA THR A 126 -4.09 -27.72 -19.34
C THR A 126 -5.46 -27.19 -19.00
N ARG A 127 -6.28 -28.06 -18.41
CA ARG A 127 -7.58 -27.72 -17.85
C ARG A 127 -7.38 -26.46 -17.01
N PRO A 128 -8.13 -25.36 -17.24
CA PRO A 128 -7.95 -24.15 -16.45
C PRO A 128 -8.27 -24.49 -15.00
N ASP A 129 -7.21 -24.66 -14.20
CA ASP A 129 -7.31 -24.95 -12.79
C ASP A 129 -8.11 -23.82 -12.14
N GLN A 130 -9.28 -24.16 -11.62
CA GLN A 130 -10.05 -23.22 -10.84
C GLN A 130 -9.16 -22.69 -9.70
N PRO A 131 -9.18 -21.37 -9.43
CA PRO A 131 -8.41 -20.80 -8.35
C PRO A 131 -8.79 -21.52 -7.06
N SER A 132 -7.82 -22.21 -6.47
CA SER A 132 -7.99 -22.91 -5.20
C SER A 132 -8.69 -21.99 -4.21
N VAL A 133 -9.75 -22.46 -3.57
CA VAL A 133 -10.48 -21.75 -2.50
C VAL A 133 -9.55 -21.14 -1.43
N ASN A 134 -8.36 -21.72 -1.25
CA ASN A 134 -7.31 -21.23 -0.37
C ASN A 134 -6.69 -19.89 -0.83
N ALA A 135 -6.61 -19.64 -2.13
CA ALA A 135 -6.05 -18.40 -2.68
C ALA A 135 -6.96 -17.20 -2.42
N LEU A 136 -8.28 -17.38 -2.55
CA LEU A 136 -9.26 -16.32 -2.32
C LEU A 136 -9.28 -15.91 -0.84
N SER A 137 -9.29 -16.89 0.07
CA SER A 137 -9.27 -16.63 1.52
C SER A 137 -8.02 -15.86 1.96
N ARG A 138 -6.85 -16.17 1.38
CA ARG A 138 -5.60 -15.40 1.63
C ARG A 138 -5.69 -13.97 1.12
N SER A 139 -6.30 -13.76 -0.04
CA SER A 139 -6.48 -12.42 -0.62
C SER A 139 -7.39 -11.54 0.24
N ILE A 140 -8.48 -12.09 0.80
CA ILE A 140 -9.40 -11.35 1.67
C ILE A 140 -8.69 -10.94 2.96
N LYS A 141 -8.05 -11.89 3.65
CA LYS A 141 -7.31 -11.59 4.89
C LYS A 141 -6.22 -10.54 4.69
N HIS A 142 -5.51 -10.60 3.56
CA HIS A 142 -4.50 -9.62 3.22
C HIS A 142 -5.11 -8.22 2.99
N LEU A 143 -6.28 -8.13 2.37
CA LEU A 143 -6.98 -6.86 2.18
C LEU A 143 -7.48 -6.29 3.50
N GLU A 144 -8.07 -7.11 4.37
CA GLU A 144 -8.49 -6.71 5.72
C GLU A 144 -7.32 -6.16 6.53
N HIS A 145 -6.17 -6.84 6.48
CA HIS A 145 -4.96 -6.38 7.14
C HIS A 145 -4.44 -5.04 6.58
N GLN A 146 -4.47 -4.86 5.25
CA GLN A 146 -4.14 -3.57 4.64
C GLN A 146 -5.09 -2.45 5.07
N ILE A 147 -6.39 -2.73 5.18
CA ILE A 147 -7.39 -1.77 5.67
C ILE A 147 -7.06 -1.37 7.11
N GLU A 148 -6.70 -2.31 7.97
CA GLU A 148 -6.29 -2.03 9.35
C GLU A 148 -5.02 -1.16 9.41
N ILE A 149 -3.99 -1.48 8.61
CA ILE A 149 -2.77 -0.65 8.51
C ILE A 149 -3.12 0.77 8.06
N MET A 150 -3.99 0.93 7.06
CA MET A 150 -4.41 2.25 6.57
C MET A 150 -5.18 3.04 7.62
N GLN A 151 -6.05 2.40 8.39
CA GLN A 151 -6.77 3.02 9.51
C GLN A 151 -5.80 3.54 10.58
N VAL A 152 -4.85 2.72 11.01
CA VAL A 152 -3.85 3.11 12.01
C VAL A 152 -2.98 4.25 11.49
N ARG A 153 -2.57 4.22 10.22
CA ARG A 153 -1.81 5.34 9.60
C ARG A 153 -2.60 6.63 9.57
N LEU A 154 -3.89 6.59 9.27
CA LEU A 154 -4.74 7.78 9.23
C LEU A 154 -4.88 8.39 10.62
N GLU A 155 -5.08 7.54 11.62
CA GLU A 155 -5.18 7.97 13.01
C GLU A 155 -3.85 8.53 13.54
N LEU A 156 -2.73 7.89 13.16
CA LEU A 156 -1.39 8.36 13.48
C LEU A 156 -1.13 9.73 12.85
N ALA A 157 -1.48 9.92 11.58
CA ALA A 157 -1.36 11.20 10.91
C ALA A 157 -2.15 12.31 11.64
N ARG A 158 -3.40 12.04 12.04
CA ARG A 158 -4.20 12.99 12.85
C ARG A 158 -3.54 13.31 14.19
N ALA A 159 -3.02 12.30 14.89
CA ALA A 159 -2.32 12.53 16.15
C ALA A 159 -1.05 13.38 15.97
N LEU A 160 -0.28 13.13 14.90
CA LEU A 160 0.92 13.91 14.55
C LEU A 160 0.57 15.37 14.20
N LEU A 161 -0.53 15.60 13.48
CA LEU A 161 -1.02 16.96 13.20
C LEU A 161 -1.38 17.73 14.48
N LEU A 162 -2.01 17.06 15.46
CA LEU A 162 -2.31 17.68 16.76
C LEU A 162 -1.06 18.07 17.56
N ILE A 163 0.06 17.37 17.35
CA ILE A 163 1.35 17.66 17.98
C ILE A 163 2.14 18.73 17.18
N GLY A 164 1.71 19.02 15.94
CA GLY A 164 2.40 19.93 15.03
C GLY A 164 3.47 19.27 14.16
N SER A 165 3.56 17.93 14.12
CA SER A 165 4.46 17.23 13.20
C SER A 165 3.82 17.04 11.81
N ILE A 166 3.80 18.13 11.04
CA ILE A 166 3.13 18.18 9.73
C ILE A 166 3.81 17.26 8.70
N VAL A 167 5.15 17.22 8.70
CA VAL A 167 5.92 16.44 7.72
C VAL A 167 5.69 14.93 7.91
N ASP A 168 5.74 14.45 9.15
CA ASP A 168 5.51 13.04 9.45
C ASP A 168 4.07 12.63 9.11
N ALA A 169 3.10 13.48 9.44
CA ALA A 169 1.71 13.25 9.05
C ALA A 169 1.55 13.15 7.53
N GLN A 170 2.21 14.03 6.76
CA GLN A 170 2.18 14.03 5.30
C GLN A 170 2.67 12.69 4.72
N VAL A 171 3.75 12.12 5.27
CA VAL A 171 4.29 10.83 4.84
C VAL A 171 3.24 9.73 4.98
N HIS A 172 2.60 9.61 6.14
CA HIS A 172 1.58 8.59 6.38
C HIS A 172 0.35 8.76 5.49
N LEU A 173 -0.09 10.00 5.24
CA LEU A 173 -1.22 10.27 4.35
C LEU A 173 -0.92 9.91 2.89
N LEU A 174 0.27 10.26 2.38
CA LEU A 174 0.69 9.89 1.01
C LEU A 174 0.73 8.37 0.82
N ASP A 175 1.18 7.67 1.84
CA ASP A 175 1.22 6.22 1.86
C ASP A 175 -0.18 5.60 1.75
N ILE A 176 -1.17 6.10 2.49
CA ILE A 176 -2.58 5.66 2.40
C ILE A 176 -3.11 5.91 0.98
N ILE A 177 -2.87 7.10 0.41
CA ILE A 177 -3.31 7.47 -0.94
C ILE A 177 -2.68 6.55 -2.00
N SER A 178 -1.40 6.20 -1.83
CA SER A 178 -0.66 5.31 -2.74
C SER A 178 -1.17 3.87 -2.67
N VAL A 179 -1.30 3.31 -1.47
CA VAL A 179 -1.76 1.93 -1.25
C VAL A 179 -3.19 1.75 -1.73
N SER A 180 -4.11 2.63 -1.33
CA SER A 180 -5.51 2.60 -1.79
C SER A 180 -5.62 2.71 -3.31
N GLY A 181 -4.82 3.57 -3.95
CA GLY A 181 -4.77 3.68 -5.42
C GLY A 181 -4.35 2.36 -6.10
N LYS A 182 -3.38 1.63 -5.53
CA LYS A 182 -2.97 0.31 -6.06
C LYS A 182 -4.08 -0.72 -5.89
N VAL A 183 -4.73 -0.78 -4.74
CA VAL A 183 -5.84 -1.71 -4.45
C VAL A 183 -7.00 -1.49 -5.42
N LEU A 184 -7.43 -0.24 -5.59
CA LEU A 184 -8.55 0.12 -6.46
C LEU A 184 -8.26 -0.16 -7.94
N ARG A 185 -7.03 0.11 -8.42
CA ARG A 185 -6.61 -0.24 -9.79
C ARG A 185 -6.63 -1.75 -10.04
N ARG A 186 -6.23 -2.56 -9.06
CA ARG A 186 -6.29 -4.03 -9.16
C ARG A 186 -7.73 -4.51 -9.26
N ARG A 187 -8.67 -3.93 -8.49
CA ARG A 187 -10.11 -4.25 -8.57
C ARG A 187 -10.70 -3.88 -9.93
N LYS A 188 -10.43 -2.67 -10.45
CA LYS A 188 -10.93 -2.23 -11.77
C LYS A 188 -10.56 -3.20 -12.89
N ARG A 189 -9.35 -3.80 -12.84
CA ARG A 189 -8.92 -4.82 -13.80
C ARG A 189 -9.67 -6.15 -13.68
N ARG A 190 -10.07 -6.55 -12.47
CA ARG A 190 -10.86 -7.77 -12.26
C ARG A 190 -12.27 -7.63 -12.84
N ASN A 191 -12.91 -6.48 -12.69
CA ASN A 191 -14.28 -6.26 -13.16
C ASN A 191 -14.39 -6.27 -14.69
N VAL A 192 -13.38 -5.74 -15.41
CA VAL A 192 -13.38 -5.73 -16.89
C VAL A 192 -13.35 -7.16 -17.48
N ILE A 193 -12.74 -8.12 -16.78
CA ILE A 193 -12.66 -9.51 -17.25
C ILE A 193 -13.99 -10.26 -17.05
N LYS A 194 -14.81 -9.85 -16.09
CA LYS A 194 -16.13 -10.45 -15.81
C LYS A 194 -17.25 -9.91 -16.70
N SER A 195 -17.04 -8.83 -17.46
CA SER A 195 -18.03 -8.36 -18.43
C SER A 195 -18.12 -9.38 -19.58
N PRO A 196 -19.26 -10.08 -19.74
CA PRO A 196 -19.37 -11.17 -20.67
C PRO A 196 -19.24 -10.64 -22.09
N SER A 197 -18.43 -11.33 -22.89
CA SER A 197 -18.40 -11.18 -24.34
C SER A 197 -19.72 -11.66 -24.94
N GLY A 198 -20.79 -10.92 -24.70
CA GLY A 198 -22.12 -11.19 -25.19
C GLY A 198 -22.40 -10.41 -26.46
N GLU A 199 -21.57 -10.54 -27.51
CA GLU A 199 -22.03 -10.30 -28.88
C GLU A 199 -21.10 -10.91 -29.95
N LYS A 200 -21.13 -12.23 -30.08
CA LYS A 200 -20.97 -12.86 -31.40
C LYS A 200 -22.25 -13.62 -31.75
N LYS A 201 -23.22 -12.85 -32.26
CA LYS A 201 -24.19 -13.38 -33.23
C LYS A 201 -23.44 -14.03 -34.38
N ARG A 202 -23.68 -15.32 -34.60
CA ARG A 202 -23.93 -16.02 -35.88
C ARG A 202 -23.34 -17.43 -35.82
N GLY A 203 -24.21 -18.43 -35.77
CA GLY A 203 -23.85 -19.84 -35.89
C GLY A 203 -25.06 -20.72 -35.66
N ASP A 204 -25.77 -20.98 -36.75
CA ASP A 204 -26.98 -21.79 -36.90
C ASP A 204 -26.81 -23.25 -36.40
N GLY A 205 -27.82 -23.70 -35.66
CA GLY A 205 -28.29 -25.07 -35.44
C GLY A 205 -27.29 -26.22 -35.23
N HIS A 206 -27.31 -26.82 -34.04
CA HIS A 206 -27.75 -28.22 -33.90
C HIS A 206 -28.12 -28.56 -32.45
N ASP A 207 -29.35 -29.04 -32.33
CA ASP A 207 -30.05 -29.47 -31.14
C ASP A 207 -29.59 -30.87 -30.71
N ARG A 208 -29.12 -31.01 -29.46
CA ARG A 208 -29.09 -32.27 -28.71
C ARG A 208 -28.82 -31.99 -27.23
N GLY A 209 -29.79 -32.38 -26.40
CA GLY A 209 -29.88 -32.08 -24.98
C GLY A 209 -29.08 -32.95 -24.02
N GLY A 210 -29.43 -32.79 -22.73
CA GLY A 210 -28.71 -33.29 -21.56
C GLY A 210 -27.73 -32.23 -21.07
N GLU A 211 -27.69 -31.81 -19.80
CA GLU A 211 -28.03 -32.48 -18.56
C GLU A 211 -28.28 -31.40 -17.49
N GLU A 212 -29.04 -31.77 -16.47
CA GLU A 212 -29.67 -30.91 -15.46
C GLU A 212 -28.66 -30.19 -14.56
N GLY A 213 -29.12 -29.05 -14.03
CA GLY A 213 -28.31 -28.03 -13.40
C GLY A 213 -27.78 -28.42 -12.03
N GLU A 214 -26.48 -28.19 -11.84
CA GLU A 214 -25.94 -27.87 -10.52
C GLU A 214 -26.24 -26.40 -10.24
N GLU A 215 -27.21 -26.16 -9.36
CA GLU A 215 -27.45 -24.85 -8.76
C GLU A 215 -26.20 -24.42 -7.97
N GLY A 216 -25.44 -23.49 -8.54
CA GLY A 216 -24.26 -22.88 -7.93
C GLY A 216 -24.63 -21.90 -6.82
N VAL A 217 -24.99 -22.40 -5.64
CA VAL A 217 -25.37 -21.62 -4.44
C VAL A 217 -24.14 -21.09 -3.67
N GLY A 218 -23.17 -20.47 -4.34
CA GLY A 218 -21.90 -20.10 -3.67
C GLY A 218 -21.17 -18.85 -4.13
N GLU A 219 -21.70 -18.11 -5.11
CA GLU A 219 -21.02 -16.95 -5.68
C GLU A 219 -21.49 -15.59 -5.12
N GLU A 220 -22.75 -15.49 -4.68
CA GLU A 220 -23.34 -14.21 -4.23
C GLU A 220 -22.76 -13.70 -2.90
N GLU A 221 -22.55 -14.58 -1.91
CA GLU A 221 -22.03 -14.14 -0.59
C GLU A 221 -20.60 -13.56 -0.68
N LYS A 222 -19.78 -14.07 -1.60
CA LYS A 222 -18.37 -13.62 -1.74
C LYS A 222 -18.23 -12.27 -2.42
N GLU A 223 -19.20 -11.87 -3.24
CA GLU A 223 -19.17 -10.58 -3.93
C GLU A 223 -19.40 -9.42 -2.95
N LEU A 224 -20.25 -9.65 -1.94
CA LEU A 224 -20.57 -8.67 -0.90
C LEU A 224 -19.35 -8.31 -0.04
N ASP A 225 -18.55 -9.28 0.40
CA ASP A 225 -17.36 -9.03 1.23
C ASP A 225 -16.29 -8.19 0.50
N ASP A 226 -16.12 -8.46 -0.80
CA ASP A 226 -15.19 -7.75 -1.67
C ASP A 226 -15.66 -6.29 -1.87
N GLU A 227 -16.96 -6.08 -2.00
CA GLU A 227 -17.58 -4.75 -2.12
C GLU A 227 -17.46 -3.92 -0.83
N ILE A 228 -17.79 -4.51 0.32
CA ILE A 228 -17.64 -3.85 1.63
C ILE A 228 -16.20 -3.40 1.86
N SER A 229 -15.23 -4.28 1.54
CA SER A 229 -13.81 -3.97 1.67
C SER A 229 -13.38 -2.83 0.74
N SER A 230 -13.91 -2.79 -0.49
CA SER A 230 -13.66 -1.70 -1.44
C SER A 230 -14.22 -0.36 -0.92
N HIS A 231 -15.43 -0.35 -0.39
CA HIS A 231 -16.02 0.84 0.22
C HIS A 231 -15.18 1.39 1.37
N LYS A 232 -14.68 0.50 2.25
CA LYS A 232 -13.77 0.89 3.34
C LYS A 232 -12.47 1.52 2.81
N VAL A 233 -11.84 0.92 1.81
CA VAL A 233 -10.60 1.47 1.19
C VAL A 233 -10.86 2.85 0.57
N ILE A 234 -11.99 3.03 -0.11
CA ILE A 234 -12.37 4.33 -0.70
C ILE A 234 -12.63 5.37 0.40
N GLY A 235 -13.35 5.00 1.46
CA GLY A 235 -13.59 5.87 2.61
C GLY A 235 -12.29 6.38 3.23
N LEU A 236 -11.35 5.47 3.51
CA LEU A 236 -10.03 5.83 4.05
C LEU A 236 -9.23 6.73 3.11
N ARG A 237 -9.29 6.48 1.80
CA ARG A 237 -8.64 7.33 0.80
C ARG A 237 -9.26 8.74 0.77
N LYS A 238 -10.59 8.86 0.85
CA LYS A 238 -11.29 10.16 0.91
C LYS A 238 -10.87 10.93 2.16
N GLU A 239 -10.87 10.29 3.32
CA GLU A 239 -10.41 10.92 4.56
C GLU A 239 -8.96 11.37 4.46
N ALA A 240 -8.05 10.52 3.98
CA ALA A 240 -6.64 10.89 3.82
C ALA A 240 -6.44 12.07 2.84
N LEU A 241 -7.21 12.14 1.76
CA LEU A 241 -7.19 13.27 0.83
C LEU A 241 -7.68 14.57 1.50
N LYS A 242 -8.74 14.51 2.33
CA LYS A 242 -9.22 15.68 3.08
C LYS A 242 -8.16 16.21 4.06
N GLU A 243 -7.53 15.31 4.82
CA GLU A 243 -6.43 15.69 5.72
C GLU A 243 -5.23 16.25 4.93
N MET A 244 -4.91 15.69 3.77
CA MET A 244 -3.83 16.18 2.91
C MET A 244 -4.10 17.59 2.38
N VAL A 245 -5.34 17.90 1.99
CA VAL A 245 -5.74 19.27 1.59
C VAL A 245 -5.46 20.24 2.74
N ALA A 246 -5.91 19.93 3.95
CA ALA A 246 -5.67 20.76 5.12
C ALA A 246 -4.17 20.96 5.38
N VAL A 247 -3.36 19.90 5.28
CA VAL A 247 -1.90 19.97 5.43
C VAL A 247 -1.27 20.91 4.42
N GLU A 248 -1.59 20.78 3.13
CA GLU A 248 -1.02 21.65 2.09
C GLU A 248 -1.47 23.10 2.21
N GLU A 249 -2.70 23.35 2.70
CA GLU A 249 -3.18 24.69 3.00
C GLU A 249 -2.41 25.34 4.15
N VAL A 250 -2.17 24.62 5.25
CA VAL A 250 -1.33 25.11 6.37
C VAL A 250 0.09 25.42 5.91
N LEU A 251 0.63 24.66 4.95
CA LEU A 251 1.95 24.88 4.36
C LEU A 251 1.98 26.01 3.30
N GLY A 252 0.85 26.65 2.99
CA GLY A 252 0.75 27.68 1.94
C GLY A 252 0.90 27.14 0.51
N LYS A 253 0.76 25.83 0.31
CA LYS A 253 0.92 25.13 -0.97
C LYS A 253 -0.42 24.99 -1.70
N HIS A 254 -1.09 26.10 -1.96
CA HIS A 254 -2.46 26.12 -2.51
C HIS A 254 -2.61 25.36 -3.83
N ALA A 255 -1.62 25.42 -4.74
CA ALA A 255 -1.68 24.69 -6.00
C ALA A 255 -1.73 23.16 -5.79
N LEU A 256 -1.02 22.64 -4.79
CA LEU A 256 -1.06 21.22 -4.43
C LEU A 256 -2.38 20.87 -3.72
N ALA A 257 -2.86 21.73 -2.81
CA ALA A 257 -4.17 21.56 -2.19
C ALA A 257 -5.29 21.43 -3.24
N GLN A 258 -5.31 22.31 -4.25
CA GLN A 258 -6.27 22.24 -5.36
C GLN A 258 -6.18 20.93 -6.16
N ARG A 259 -4.96 20.41 -6.36
CA ARG A 259 -4.77 19.10 -7.01
C ARG A 259 -5.40 17.96 -6.19
N TRP A 260 -5.24 17.98 -4.87
CA TRP A 260 -5.86 16.99 -3.98
C TRP A 260 -7.38 17.11 -3.94
N ILE A 261 -7.92 18.33 -3.96
CA ILE A 261 -9.36 18.60 -4.10
C ILE A 261 -9.90 17.99 -5.41
N GLY A 262 -9.20 18.18 -6.53
CA GLY A 262 -9.56 17.55 -7.80
C GLY A 262 -9.66 16.03 -7.71
N LEU A 263 -8.65 15.39 -7.11
CA LEU A 263 -8.65 13.93 -6.90
C LEU A 263 -9.75 13.45 -5.95
N LEU A 264 -10.09 14.26 -4.93
CA LEU A 264 -11.20 13.96 -4.02
C LEU A 264 -12.53 14.00 -4.77
N LYS A 265 -12.73 15.00 -5.63
CA LYS A 265 -13.92 15.15 -6.46
C LYS A 265 -14.06 13.99 -7.45
N ASP A 266 -12.99 13.63 -8.16
CA ASP A 266 -13.00 12.47 -9.08
C ASP A 266 -13.43 11.19 -8.36
N LEU A 267 -12.99 11.00 -7.10
CA LEU A 267 -13.34 9.84 -6.27
C LEU A 267 -14.77 9.90 -5.69
N GLU A 268 -15.36 11.09 -5.60
CA GLU A 268 -16.77 11.28 -5.24
C GLU A 268 -17.68 11.00 -6.43
N ASP A 269 -17.30 11.48 -7.62
CA ASP A 269 -18.02 11.27 -8.87
C ASP A 269 -18.02 9.78 -9.28
N ASP A 270 -16.88 9.09 -9.17
CA ASP A 270 -16.76 7.64 -9.47
C ASP A 270 -17.64 6.76 -8.56
N ASN A 271 -17.97 7.23 -7.36
CA ASN A 271 -18.81 6.51 -6.41
C ASN A 271 -20.31 6.85 -6.54
N GLY A 272 -20.65 7.93 -7.24
CA GLY A 272 -22.03 8.38 -7.46
C GLY A 272 -22.71 7.72 -8.67
N LEU A 273 -22.00 6.87 -9.41
CA LEU A 273 -22.47 6.21 -10.63
C LEU A 273 -22.86 4.73 -10.43
N GLY A 274 -23.22 4.33 -9.21
CA GLY A 274 -23.82 3.02 -8.90
C GLY A 274 -25.34 3.10 -8.86
#